data_AF-A0A2E7U0Y3-F1
#
_entry.id   AF-A0A2E7U0Y3-F1
#
_cell.length_a   1.000
_cell.length_b   1.000
_cell.length_c   1.000
_cell.angle_alpha   90.00
_cell.angle_beta   90.00
_cell.angle_gamma   90.00
#
_symmetry.space_group_name_H-M   'P 1'
#
loop_
_entity.id
_entity.type
_entity.pdbx_description
1 polymer ?
#
loop_
_entity_poly.entity_id
_entity_poly.type
_entity_poly.pdbx_seq_one_letter_code
_entity_poly.pdbx_strand_id
1 'polypeptide(L)'
;MSYIEKVLAVSTVHMPSESPDFGACRVVLHEYGYIVFVQDHLEHVGATTDGMPPWLTKIMMTAIDEDCTLIMFDRDCKVADFPTYMWGEHLRVQQAQWKLGRELAEAVQRGEDVHVAYERLIKCDHARPCLRASCHALLDEVTAQ
;
A
#
# COMPACT_ATOMS: atom_id res chain seq x y z
N MET A 1 -8.45 24.69 -31.53
CA MET A 1 -7.16 24.02 -31.30
C MET A 1 -7.39 23.10 -30.13
N SER A 2 -7.51 21.79 -30.35
CA SER A 2 -7.77 20.83 -29.27
C SER A 2 -6.46 20.59 -28.54
N TYR A 3 -6.43 20.85 -27.23
CA TYR A 3 -5.28 20.54 -26.38
C TYR A 3 -5.38 19.07 -25.98
N ILE A 4 -4.32 18.30 -26.23
CA ILE A 4 -4.22 16.91 -25.76
C ILE A 4 -3.44 16.97 -24.46
N GLU A 5 -4.10 16.65 -23.35
CA GLU A 5 -3.42 16.49 -22.07
C GLU A 5 -2.60 15.20 -22.06
N LYS A 6 -1.35 15.29 -21.61
CA LYS A 6 -0.46 14.13 -21.46
C LYS A 6 -0.43 13.70 -20.00
N VAL A 7 -0.63 12.41 -19.77
CA VAL A 7 -0.77 11.82 -18.43
C VAL A 7 0.30 10.75 -18.22
N LEU A 8 1.07 10.87 -17.13
CA LEU A 8 1.96 9.82 -16.67
C LEU A 8 1.16 8.80 -15.84
N ALA A 9 1.00 7.59 -16.36
CA ALA A 9 0.25 6.54 -15.69
C ALA A 9 1.20 5.59 -14.92
N VAL A 10 1.00 5.47 -13.61
CA VAL A 10 1.86 4.70 -12.71
C VAL A 10 1.04 3.79 -11.81
N SER A 11 1.60 2.64 -11.46
CA SER A 11 0.94 1.69 -10.55
C SER A 11 0.86 2.22 -9.11
N THR A 12 -0.24 1.95 -8.40
CA THR A 12 -0.41 2.29 -6.97
C THR A 12 0.60 1.58 -6.05
N VAL A 13 1.33 0.56 -6.53
CA VAL A 13 2.45 -0.04 -5.80
C VAL A 13 3.59 0.96 -5.54
N HIS A 14 3.64 2.09 -6.24
CA HIS A 14 4.61 3.15 -6.01
C HIS A 14 4.20 4.13 -4.91
N MET A 15 3.03 3.94 -4.29
CA MET A 15 2.57 4.74 -3.14
C MET A 15 2.96 4.06 -1.83
N PRO A 16 3.40 4.79 -0.80
CA PRO A 16 3.83 4.20 0.48
C PRO A 16 2.69 3.56 1.30
N SER A 17 1.44 3.92 1.03
CA SER A 17 0.25 3.40 1.71
C SER A 17 -0.99 3.51 0.81
N GLU A 18 -2.13 2.99 1.26
CA GLU A 18 -3.45 3.14 0.60
C GLU A 18 -3.95 4.60 0.58
N SER A 19 -3.54 5.37 1.59
CA SER A 19 -3.87 6.79 1.75
C SER A 19 -2.56 7.58 1.92
N PRO A 20 -1.75 7.70 0.86
CA PRO A 20 -0.44 8.32 0.97
C PRO A 20 -0.58 9.83 1.20
N ASP A 21 0.34 10.39 1.99
CA ASP A 21 0.48 11.83 2.09
C ASP A 21 1.15 12.35 0.82
N PHE A 22 0.45 13.23 0.09
CA PHE A 22 0.93 13.93 -1.11
C PHE A 22 1.47 15.32 -0.79
N GLY A 23 1.46 15.72 0.49
CA GLY A 23 1.91 17.03 0.94
C GLY A 23 1.10 18.18 0.32
N ALA A 24 1.79 19.14 -0.28
CA ALA A 24 1.16 20.33 -0.87
C ALA A 24 0.61 20.11 -2.29
N CYS A 25 0.72 18.90 -2.85
CA CYS A 25 0.23 18.62 -4.20
C CYS A 25 -1.30 18.70 -4.27
N ARG A 26 -1.81 19.21 -5.40
CA ARG A 26 -3.24 19.13 -5.70
C ARG A 26 -3.54 17.71 -6.17
N VAL A 27 -4.48 17.05 -5.50
CA VAL A 27 -4.86 15.66 -5.79
C VAL A 27 -6.37 15.48 -5.88
N VAL A 28 -6.80 14.53 -6.69
CA VAL A 28 -8.18 14.06 -6.79
C VAL A 28 -8.19 12.54 -6.65
N LEU A 29 -9.06 12.04 -5.78
CA LEU A 29 -9.31 10.60 -5.65
C LEU A 29 -10.16 10.11 -6.83
N HIS A 30 -9.83 8.93 -7.36
CA HIS A 30 -10.68 8.20 -8.30
C HIS A 30 -10.92 6.77 -7.81
N GLU A 31 -11.67 5.97 -8.57
CA GLU A 31 -12.18 4.65 -8.14
C GLU A 31 -11.07 3.68 -7.68
N TYR A 32 -9.86 3.78 -8.25
CA TYR A 32 -8.77 2.85 -8.00
C TYR A 32 -7.42 3.51 -7.69
N GLY A 33 -7.42 4.78 -7.31
CA GLY A 33 -6.21 5.49 -6.90
C GLY A 33 -6.36 7.00 -6.95
N TYR A 34 -5.31 7.69 -7.43
CA TYR A 34 -5.19 9.14 -7.31
C TYR A 34 -4.77 9.78 -8.62
N ILE A 35 -5.29 10.97 -8.92
CA ILE A 35 -4.78 11.87 -9.94
C ILE A 35 -4.08 13.02 -9.25
N VAL A 36 -2.79 13.20 -9.54
CA VAL A 36 -1.97 14.30 -9.03
C VAL A 36 -1.75 15.29 -10.16
N PHE A 37 -2.00 16.57 -9.90
CA PHE A 37 -1.76 17.62 -10.89
C PHE A 37 -0.27 17.98 -10.91
N VAL A 38 0.34 17.87 -12.08
CA VAL A 38 1.72 18.31 -12.28
C VAL A 38 1.72 19.83 -12.30
N GLN A 39 2.50 20.44 -11.41
CA GLN A 39 2.60 21.89 -11.35
C GLN A 39 3.71 22.34 -12.29
N ASP A 40 3.32 22.82 -13.46
CA ASP A 40 4.19 23.27 -14.57
C ASP A 40 5.00 24.55 -14.23
N HIS A 41 4.99 25.00 -12.98
CA HIS A 41 5.52 26.30 -12.53
C HIS A 41 6.55 26.17 -11.42
N LEU A 42 7.31 25.06 -11.37
CA LEU A 42 8.48 25.01 -10.49
C LEU A 42 9.48 26.15 -10.79
N GLU A 43 9.48 26.66 -12.02
CA GLU A 43 10.35 27.74 -12.49
C GLU A 43 9.92 29.16 -12.11
N HIS A 44 8.67 29.39 -11.68
CA HIS A 44 8.16 30.75 -11.39
C HIS A 44 7.87 31.02 -9.92
N VAL A 45 8.00 30.00 -9.07
CA VAL A 45 7.79 30.12 -7.61
C VAL A 45 9.06 29.73 -6.86
N GLY A 46 10.26 29.84 -7.46
CA GLY A 46 11.50 29.40 -6.80
C GLY A 46 11.36 28.04 -6.12
N ALA A 47 10.63 27.12 -6.77
CA ALA A 47 10.01 25.99 -6.11
C ALA A 47 11.06 24.93 -5.84
N THR A 48 11.67 25.06 -4.69
CA THR A 48 12.11 23.92 -3.91
C THR A 48 10.99 22.89 -3.87
N THR A 49 11.35 21.61 -3.80
CA THR A 49 10.43 20.49 -3.52
C THR A 49 9.81 20.60 -2.10
N ASP A 50 9.66 21.81 -1.57
CA ASP A 50 9.22 22.11 -0.23
C ASP A 50 7.75 21.71 -0.10
N GLY A 51 7.52 20.71 0.74
CA GLY A 51 6.20 20.12 0.94
C GLY A 51 5.84 19.00 -0.03
N MET A 52 6.73 18.61 -0.96
CA MET A 52 6.57 17.36 -1.70
C MET A 52 7.21 16.21 -0.92
N PRO A 53 6.48 15.11 -0.67
CA PRO A 53 7.04 13.97 0.05
C PRO A 53 8.13 13.27 -0.78
N PRO A 54 9.22 12.77 -0.15
CA PRO A 54 10.36 12.19 -0.87
C PRO A 54 10.01 11.03 -1.82
N TRP A 55 8.96 10.27 -1.52
CA TRP A 55 8.52 9.14 -2.33
C TRP A 55 7.97 9.59 -3.71
N LEU A 56 7.42 10.80 -3.79
CA LEU A 56 6.79 11.33 -5.00
C LEU A 56 7.80 12.06 -5.91
N THR A 57 8.93 12.50 -5.36
CA THR A 57 9.88 13.38 -6.06
C THR A 57 10.33 12.85 -7.41
N LYS A 58 10.78 11.59 -7.50
CA LYS A 58 11.26 11.02 -8.77
C LYS A 58 10.13 10.92 -9.81
N ILE A 59 8.92 10.54 -9.37
CA ILE A 59 7.75 10.39 -10.25
C ILE A 59 7.33 11.76 -10.80
N MET A 60 7.31 12.78 -9.93
CA MET A 60 7.00 14.16 -10.32
C MET A 60 8.00 14.71 -11.34
N MET A 61 9.30 14.53 -11.08
CA MET A 61 10.34 14.97 -12.01
C MET A 61 10.20 14.30 -13.37
N THR A 62 9.96 12.98 -13.41
CA THR A 62 9.72 12.27 -14.67
C THR A 62 8.47 12.79 -15.40
N ALA A 63 7.39 13.10 -14.68
CA ALA A 63 6.19 13.67 -15.31
C ALA A 63 6.47 15.03 -15.96
N ILE A 64 7.26 15.88 -15.28
CA ILE A 64 7.68 17.19 -15.79
C ILE A 64 8.59 17.03 -17.01
N ASP A 65 9.62 16.17 -16.92
CA ASP A 65 10.55 15.91 -18.02
C ASP A 65 9.85 15.35 -19.27
N GLU A 66 8.70 14.69 -19.08
CA GLU A 66 7.86 14.18 -20.15
C GLU A 66 6.75 15.14 -20.59
N ASP A 67 6.72 16.42 -20.16
CA ASP A 67 5.65 17.38 -20.47
C ASP A 67 4.25 16.86 -20.12
N CYS A 68 4.11 16.11 -19.02
CA CYS A 68 2.83 15.62 -18.53
C CYS A 68 2.15 16.67 -17.66
N THR A 69 0.83 16.82 -17.79
CA THR A 69 0.03 17.73 -16.96
C THR A 69 -0.56 17.02 -15.73
N LEU A 70 -0.62 15.68 -15.76
CA LEU A 70 -1.18 14.84 -14.71
C LEU A 70 -0.34 13.59 -14.47
N ILE A 71 -0.35 13.10 -13.24
CA ILE A 71 0.12 11.77 -12.85
C ILE A 71 -1.09 10.98 -12.37
N MET A 72 -1.34 9.81 -12.96
CA MET A 72 -2.41 8.92 -12.57
C MET A 72 -1.82 7.70 -11.87
N PHE A 73 -2.07 7.60 -10.57
CA PHE A 73 -1.84 6.37 -9.80
C PHE A 73 -3.07 5.47 -9.95
N ASP A 74 -2.88 4.30 -10.55
CA ASP A 74 -3.94 3.32 -10.76
C ASP A 74 -3.44 1.90 -10.48
N ARG A 75 -4.28 1.06 -9.86
CA ARG A 75 -3.91 -0.32 -9.51
C ARG A 75 -3.53 -1.17 -10.73
N ASP A 76 -4.19 -0.96 -11.85
CA ASP A 76 -4.11 -1.80 -13.04
C ASP A 76 -3.07 -1.25 -14.05
N CYS A 77 -2.40 -0.15 -13.71
CA CYS A 77 -1.29 0.40 -14.48
C CYS A 77 -0.02 -0.45 -14.37
N LYS A 78 0.85 -0.34 -15.39
CA LYS A 78 2.14 -1.03 -15.41
C LYS A 78 3.06 -0.50 -14.31
N VAL A 79 3.85 -1.39 -13.72
CA VAL A 79 4.91 -1.03 -12.77
C VAL A 79 6.05 -0.36 -13.54
N ALA A 80 6.39 0.87 -13.16
CA ALA A 80 7.49 1.63 -13.75
C ALA A 80 8.76 1.52 -12.89
N ASP A 81 9.89 2.05 -13.35
CA ASP A 81 11.18 1.99 -12.63
C ASP A 81 11.27 3.08 -11.52
N PHE A 82 10.32 3.01 -10.60
CA PHE A 82 10.27 3.82 -9.38
C PHE A 82 10.29 2.91 -8.15
N PRO A 83 10.64 3.43 -6.96
CA PRO A 83 10.50 2.68 -5.71
C PRO A 83 9.10 2.07 -5.57
N THR A 84 9.04 0.82 -5.13
CA THR A 84 7.79 0.10 -4.86
C THR A 84 7.62 -0.10 -3.37
N TYR A 85 6.40 0.02 -2.88
CA TYR A 85 6.03 -0.11 -1.48
C TYR A 85 4.99 -1.23 -1.35
N MET A 86 5.27 -2.17 -0.45
CA MET A 86 4.45 -3.36 -0.24
C MET A 86 3.39 -3.13 0.83
N TRP A 87 2.44 -2.21 0.62
CA TRP A 87 1.35 -1.99 1.59
C TRP A 87 0.32 -3.13 1.59
N GLY A 88 0.12 -3.79 0.44
CA GLY A 88 -0.83 -4.90 0.31
C GLY A 88 -0.42 -6.21 1.00
N GLU A 89 0.88 -6.45 1.22
CA GLU A 89 1.32 -7.64 1.98
C GLU A 89 1.13 -7.44 3.48
N HIS A 90 1.39 -6.24 3.99
CA HIS A 90 1.23 -5.94 5.41
C HIS A 90 -0.24 -5.99 5.84
N LEU A 91 -1.17 -5.44 5.02
CA LEU A 91 -2.60 -5.53 5.28
C LEU A 91 -3.12 -6.97 5.19
N ARG A 92 -2.68 -7.76 4.20
CA ARG A 92 -3.07 -9.18 4.11
C ARG A 92 -2.57 -9.99 5.29
N VAL A 93 -1.34 -9.74 5.75
CA VAL A 93 -0.79 -10.38 6.95
C VAL A 93 -1.60 -9.97 8.18
N GLN A 94 -1.90 -8.68 8.37
CA GLN A 94 -2.72 -8.21 9.50
C GLN A 94 -4.16 -8.77 9.47
N GLN A 95 -4.80 -8.78 8.30
CA GLN A 95 -6.15 -9.34 8.15
C GLN A 95 -6.19 -10.84 8.42
N ALA A 96 -5.19 -11.58 7.93
CA ALA A 96 -5.06 -13.01 8.20
C ALA A 96 -4.72 -13.29 9.67
N GLN A 97 -3.85 -12.50 10.30
CA GLN A 97 -3.57 -12.58 11.74
C GLN A 97 -4.85 -12.34 12.57
N TRP A 98 -5.64 -11.32 12.22
CA TRP A 98 -6.88 -11.01 12.91
C TRP A 98 -7.94 -12.10 12.75
N LYS A 99 -8.09 -12.64 11.52
CA LYS A 99 -8.99 -13.77 11.25
C LYS A 99 -8.56 -15.02 12.03
N LEU A 100 -7.27 -15.35 12.02
CA LEU A 100 -6.73 -16.48 12.78
C LEU A 100 -6.96 -16.31 14.28
N GLY A 101 -6.68 -15.12 14.84
CA GLY A 101 -6.90 -14.83 16.26
C GLY A 101 -8.36 -15.01 16.68
N ARG A 102 -9.30 -14.60 15.82
CA ARG A 102 -10.74 -14.82 16.07
C ARG A 102 -11.10 -16.31 16.06
N GLU A 103 -10.70 -17.03 15.03
CA GLU A 103 -11.02 -18.46 14.90
C GLU A 103 -10.38 -19.30 16.03
N LEU A 104 -9.18 -18.91 16.49
CA LEU A 104 -8.52 -19.51 17.63
C LEU A 104 -9.30 -19.24 18.94
N ALA A 105 -9.72 -18.00 19.17
CA ALA A 105 -10.53 -17.64 20.32
C ALA A 105 -11.87 -18.41 20.36
N GLU A 106 -12.54 -18.56 19.22
CA GLU A 106 -13.76 -19.36 19.09
C GLU A 106 -13.52 -20.85 19.37
N ALA A 107 -12.41 -21.42 18.90
CA ALA A 107 -12.05 -22.81 19.18
C ALA A 107 -11.79 -23.05 20.68
N VAL A 108 -11.06 -22.14 21.34
CA VAL A 108 -10.82 -22.19 22.79
C VAL A 108 -12.14 -22.08 23.57
N GLN A 109 -13.06 -21.21 23.15
CA GLN A 109 -14.40 -21.11 23.76
C GLN A 109 -15.22 -22.41 23.64
N ARG A 110 -14.98 -23.22 22.60
CA ARG A 110 -15.59 -24.56 22.45
C ARG A 110 -14.89 -25.64 23.30
N GLY A 111 -13.85 -25.30 24.04
CA GLY A 111 -13.03 -26.24 24.82
C GLY A 111 -12.01 -27.00 23.99
N GLU A 112 -11.68 -26.55 22.77
CA GLU A 112 -10.53 -27.08 22.03
C GLU A 112 -9.22 -26.62 22.68
N ASP A 113 -8.22 -27.50 22.72
CA ASP A 113 -6.86 -27.13 23.08
C ASP A 113 -6.29 -26.12 22.06
N VAL A 114 -5.67 -25.05 22.56
CA VAL A 114 -5.19 -23.93 21.74
C VAL A 114 -4.12 -24.37 20.72
N HIS A 115 -3.24 -25.32 21.07
CA HIS A 115 -2.22 -25.82 20.15
C HIS A 115 -2.84 -26.69 19.06
N VAL A 116 -3.84 -27.51 19.41
CA VAL A 116 -4.57 -28.33 18.43
C VAL A 116 -5.35 -27.45 17.43
N ALA A 117 -6.02 -26.41 17.93
CA ALA A 117 -6.74 -25.46 17.09
C ALA A 117 -5.80 -24.68 16.16
N TYR A 118 -4.66 -24.19 16.68
CA TYR A 118 -3.65 -23.48 15.91
C TYR A 118 -3.05 -24.33 14.77
N GLU A 119 -2.64 -25.57 15.08
CA GLU A 119 -2.08 -26.51 14.10
C GLU A 119 -3.08 -26.84 12.98
N ARG A 120 -4.37 -26.95 13.31
CA ARG A 120 -5.45 -27.16 12.34
C ARG A 120 -5.59 -25.95 11.40
N LEU A 121 -5.65 -24.74 11.96
CA LEU A 121 -5.88 -23.52 11.19
C LEU A 121 -4.72 -23.18 10.26
N ILE A 122 -3.47 -23.36 10.72
CA ILE A 122 -2.27 -23.15 9.88
C ILE A 122 -2.14 -24.17 8.75
N LYS A 123 -2.64 -25.40 8.92
CA LYS A 123 -2.63 -26.41 7.86
C LYS A 123 -3.73 -26.18 6.81
N CYS A 124 -4.83 -25.53 7.18
CA CYS A 124 -5.93 -25.22 6.27
C CYS A 124 -5.65 -24.00 5.40
N ASP A 125 -5.04 -22.95 5.95
CA ASP A 125 -4.59 -21.82 5.14
C ASP A 125 -3.30 -22.21 4.42
N HIS A 126 -3.23 -22.00 3.10
CA HIS A 126 -1.99 -22.10 2.31
C HIS A 126 -1.02 -20.96 2.68
N ALA A 127 -0.77 -20.77 3.98
CA ALA A 127 -0.12 -19.63 4.55
C ALA A 127 1.32 -19.56 4.04
N ARG A 128 1.61 -18.50 3.29
CA ARG A 128 2.96 -18.15 2.86
C ARG A 128 3.89 -18.11 4.09
N PRO A 129 5.20 -18.39 3.95
CA PRO A 129 6.14 -18.45 5.07
C PRO A 129 6.11 -17.24 6.01
N CYS A 130 5.81 -16.04 5.49
CA CYS A 130 5.69 -14.80 6.27
C CYS A 130 4.53 -14.82 7.28
N LEU A 131 3.41 -15.47 6.96
CA LEU A 131 2.28 -15.61 7.88
C LEU A 131 2.64 -16.53 9.05
N ARG A 132 3.42 -17.59 8.79
CA ARG A 132 3.76 -18.58 9.80
C ARG A 132 4.55 -17.98 10.96
N ALA A 133 5.57 -17.16 10.68
CA ALA A 133 6.36 -16.47 11.71
C ALA A 133 5.50 -15.53 12.57
N SER A 134 4.62 -14.77 11.91
CA SER A 134 3.68 -13.86 12.55
C SER A 134 2.59 -14.57 13.38
N CYS A 135 2.21 -15.80 13.03
CA CYS A 135 1.25 -16.60 13.77
C CYS A 135 1.88 -17.21 15.04
N HIS A 136 3.17 -17.58 15.00
CA HIS A 136 3.86 -18.12 16.17
C HIS A 136 3.97 -17.09 17.30
N ALA A 137 4.27 -15.83 16.98
CA ALA A 137 4.29 -14.75 17.97
C ALA A 137 2.92 -14.56 18.66
N LEU A 138 1.83 -14.71 17.89
CA LEU A 138 0.45 -14.62 18.41
C LEU A 138 0.10 -15.78 19.35
N LEU A 139 0.57 -17.00 19.04
CA LEU A 139 0.39 -18.16 19.91
C LEU A 139 1.13 -17.98 21.25
N ASP A 140 2.34 -17.42 21.21
CA ASP A 140 3.14 -17.13 22.41
C ASP A 140 2.44 -16.09 23.31
N GLU A 141 1.82 -15.05 22.72
CA GLU A 141 1.03 -14.05 23.48
C GLU A 141 -0.22 -14.64 24.15
N VAL A 142 -0.94 -15.52 23.45
CA VAL A 142 -2.18 -16.14 23.97
C VAL A 142 -1.88 -17.17 25.06
N THR A 143 -0.76 -17.89 24.95
CA THR A 143 -0.36 -18.91 25.94
C THR A 143 0.31 -18.33 27.19
N ALA A 144 0.77 -17.07 27.12
CA ALA A 144 1.36 -16.36 28.25
C ALA A 144 0.33 -15.75 29.24
N GLN A 145 -0.97 -15.79 28.92
CA GLN A 145 -2.08 -15.32 29.77
C GLN A 145 -2.73 -16.47 30.54
#